data_AF-A0A7S4HGX9-F1
#
_entry.id   AF-A0A7S4HGX9-F1
#
_cell.length_a   1.000
_cell.length_b   1.000
_cell.length_c   1.000
_cell.angle_alpha   90.00
_cell.angle_beta   90.00
_cell.angle_gamma   90.00
#
_symmetry.space_group_name_H-M   'P 1'
#
loop_
_entity.id
_entity.type
_entity.pdbx_description
1 polymer ?
#
loop_
_entity_poly.entity_id
_entity_poly.type
_entity_poly.pdbx_seq_one_letter_code
_entity_poly.pdbx_strand_id
1 'polypeptide(L)'
;MLNAHPSMRLAGEVQGAMVPTAQRWEMLGSKVYRSSPPDSDGDASARKAVQPIDLLCDEQSEFKAFTMGTRPLPSDGAQRIVRGFKDIAWTSEALEMLDVLFPCNRKIFNTRANASAQASSKDAAFATPAVPRPVSTDLAVMLPHARAHHERDRLTGHTWRSHWIELGDDGFTTSQFNNLLSWLGEDSCRFTGVIHSNAPGAGSEGGAGGFNNTAGSWRDAANLLSGNCSLQVV
;
A
#
# COMPACT_ATOMS: atom_id res chain seq x y z
N MET A 1 -2.44 -12.41 4.11
CA MET A 1 -2.46 -13.54 3.15
C MET A 1 -1.78 -13.25 1.83
N LEU A 2 -1.88 -12.04 1.23
CA LEU A 2 -0.99 -11.67 0.12
C LEU A 2 0.50 -11.89 0.44
N ASN A 3 0.88 -11.62 1.68
CA ASN A 3 2.20 -11.93 2.23
C ASN A 3 2.61 -13.42 2.05
N ALA A 4 1.67 -14.37 1.97
CA ALA A 4 2.01 -15.78 1.82
C ALA A 4 2.50 -16.14 0.39
N HIS A 5 2.24 -15.30 -0.61
CA HIS A 5 2.61 -15.59 -1.99
C HIS A 5 4.14 -15.42 -2.19
N PRO A 6 4.86 -16.41 -2.73
CA PRO A 6 6.33 -16.36 -2.79
C PRO A 6 6.88 -15.21 -3.64
N SER A 7 6.13 -14.80 -4.66
CA SER A 7 6.49 -13.66 -5.53
C SER A 7 6.01 -12.30 -5.00
N MET A 8 5.44 -12.21 -3.79
CA MET A 8 4.99 -10.95 -3.20
C MET A 8 5.64 -10.70 -1.85
N ARG A 9 6.09 -9.47 -1.62
CA ARG A 9 6.58 -9.01 -0.32
C ARG A 9 5.94 -7.68 0.02
N LEU A 10 5.04 -7.68 1.00
CA LEU A 10 4.48 -6.44 1.54
C LEU A 10 5.27 -6.04 2.78
N ALA A 11 5.66 -4.77 2.86
CA ALA A 11 6.46 -4.21 3.95
C ALA A 11 5.69 -4.02 5.27
N GLY A 12 4.51 -4.65 5.41
CA GLY A 12 3.63 -4.49 6.55
C GLY A 12 2.74 -3.25 6.43
N GLU A 13 2.16 -2.85 7.56
CA GLU A 13 1.31 -1.69 7.66
C GLU A 13 2.15 -0.44 7.91
N VAL A 14 2.09 0.51 6.97
CA VAL A 14 2.71 1.83 7.12
C VAL A 14 1.65 2.79 7.63
N GLN A 15 1.98 3.52 8.69
CA GLN A 15 1.02 4.31 9.47
C GLN A 15 0.79 5.69 8.83
N GLY A 16 0.17 5.73 7.65
CA GLY A 16 -0.10 6.99 6.96
C GLY A 16 1.11 7.59 6.26
N ALA A 17 2.00 6.74 5.73
CA ALA A 17 3.15 7.16 4.92
C ALA A 17 2.74 8.00 3.71
N MET A 18 1.56 7.69 3.17
CA MET A 18 1.03 8.30 1.97
C MET A 18 0.74 9.79 2.14
N VAL A 19 0.33 10.24 3.33
CA VAL A 19 -0.08 11.63 3.55
C VAL A 19 1.06 12.64 3.56
N PRO A 20 2.13 12.50 4.36
CA PRO A 20 3.23 13.47 4.34
C PRO A 20 3.88 13.54 2.95
N THR A 21 3.94 12.40 2.24
CA THR A 21 4.40 12.34 0.84
C THR A 21 3.49 13.14 -0.08
N ALA A 22 2.16 12.98 0.05
CA ALA A 22 1.18 13.75 -0.74
C ALA A 22 1.22 15.25 -0.43
N GLN A 23 1.43 15.63 0.83
CA GLN A 23 1.59 17.03 1.23
C GLN A 23 2.85 17.64 0.63
N ARG A 24 3.98 16.91 0.62
CA ARG A 24 5.19 17.35 -0.09
C ARG A 24 4.95 17.50 -1.58
N TRP A 25 4.29 16.52 -2.19
CA TRP A 25 3.89 16.57 -3.59
C TRP A 25 3.06 17.82 -3.91
N GLU A 26 2.06 18.13 -3.08
CA GLU A 26 1.25 19.34 -3.24
C GLU A 26 2.08 20.62 -3.07
N MET A 27 3.01 20.67 -2.11
CA MET A 27 3.93 21.81 -1.94
C MET A 27 4.83 22.01 -3.17
N LEU A 28 5.32 20.93 -3.76
CA LEU A 28 6.11 20.95 -5.00
C LEU A 28 5.27 21.47 -6.17
N GLY A 29 3.99 21.08 -6.25
CA GLY A 29 3.06 21.52 -7.29
C GLY A 29 2.53 22.95 -7.13
N SER A 30 2.35 23.43 -5.90
CA SER A 30 1.57 24.64 -5.60
C SER A 30 2.38 25.95 -5.59
N LYS A 31 3.62 26.00 -5.07
CA LYS A 31 4.28 27.33 -4.85
C LYS A 31 5.80 27.43 -5.00
N VAL A 32 6.59 26.36 -4.93
CA VAL A 32 8.06 26.51 -4.76
C VAL A 32 8.88 26.42 -6.06
N TYR A 33 8.40 25.73 -7.10
CA TYR A 33 9.20 25.48 -8.31
C TYR A 33 8.82 26.29 -9.55
N ARG A 34 7.78 27.14 -9.47
CA ARG A 34 7.29 27.84 -10.66
C ARG A 34 7.97 29.16 -10.99
N SER A 35 8.65 29.85 -10.06
CA SER A 35 9.40 31.09 -10.34
C SER A 35 9.71 31.86 -9.06
N SER A 36 10.79 31.52 -8.36
CA SER A 36 11.55 32.61 -7.73
C SER A 36 12.64 32.97 -8.74
N PRO A 37 12.58 34.13 -9.41
CA PRO A 37 13.76 34.64 -10.09
C PRO A 37 14.91 34.68 -9.06
N PRO A 38 16.16 34.47 -9.47
CA PRO A 38 17.28 34.61 -8.54
C PRO A 38 17.18 35.99 -7.90
N ASP A 39 16.97 36.04 -6.58
CA ASP A 39 17.08 37.30 -5.84
C ASP A 39 18.47 37.87 -6.14
N SER A 40 18.52 39.17 -6.40
CA SER A 40 19.74 39.92 -6.74
C SER A 40 20.81 39.90 -5.65
N ASP A 41 20.50 39.33 -4.49
CA ASP A 41 21.37 39.24 -3.32
C ASP A 41 22.14 37.90 -3.32
N GLY A 42 23.09 37.79 -4.24
CA GLY A 42 24.41 37.16 -4.05
C GLY A 42 24.56 35.66 -3.74
N ASP A 43 23.57 34.96 -3.18
CA ASP A 43 23.73 33.58 -2.65
C ASP A 43 22.83 32.55 -3.33
N ALA A 44 21.93 32.97 -4.23
CA ALA A 44 21.01 32.07 -4.94
C ALA A 44 21.52 31.57 -6.31
N SER A 45 22.62 32.12 -6.83
CA SER A 45 23.14 31.83 -8.19
C SER A 45 23.70 30.41 -8.39
N ALA A 46 23.85 29.63 -7.32
CA ALA A 46 24.38 28.26 -7.39
C ALA A 46 23.32 27.16 -7.42
N ARG A 47 22.02 27.48 -7.23
CA ARG A 47 20.97 26.47 -7.28
C ARG A 47 20.60 26.22 -8.74
N LYS A 48 21.05 25.08 -9.28
CA LYS A 48 20.63 24.61 -10.60
C LYS A 48 19.11 24.56 -10.64
N ALA A 49 18.52 24.98 -11.78
CA ALA A 49 17.11 24.75 -12.03
C ALA A 49 16.82 23.25 -11.88
N VAL A 50 16.00 22.89 -10.89
CA VAL A 50 15.63 21.50 -10.67
C VAL A 50 14.59 21.13 -11.71
N GLN A 51 14.83 20.06 -12.46
CA GLN A 51 13.86 19.60 -13.43
C GLN A 51 12.71 18.90 -12.70
N PRO A 52 11.45 19.05 -13.15
CA PRO A 52 10.32 18.34 -12.55
C PRO A 52 10.52 16.81 -12.49
N ILE A 53 11.26 16.24 -13.44
CA ILE A 53 11.57 14.81 -13.46
C ILE A 53 12.52 14.40 -12.33
N ASP A 54 13.48 15.26 -11.95
CA ASP A 54 14.43 14.98 -10.87
C ASP A 54 13.68 14.90 -9.52
N LEU A 55 12.74 15.82 -9.29
CA LEU A 55 11.86 15.80 -8.10
C LEU A 55 10.99 14.55 -8.03
N LEU A 56 10.46 14.10 -9.17
CA LEU A 56 9.68 12.86 -9.24
C LEU A 56 10.55 11.65 -8.90
N CYS A 57 11.79 11.60 -9.40
CA CYS A 57 12.72 10.53 -9.09
C CYS A 57 13.13 10.52 -7.62
N ASP A 58 13.35 11.69 -7.02
CA ASP A 58 13.69 11.84 -5.61
C ASP A 58 12.53 11.42 -4.71
N GLU A 59 11.32 11.94 -4.95
CA GLU A 59 10.13 11.58 -4.16
C GLU A 59 9.80 10.09 -4.32
N GLN A 60 9.93 9.54 -5.53
CA GLN A 60 9.75 8.10 -5.75
C GLN A 60 10.78 7.28 -4.94
N SER A 61 12.03 7.72 -4.89
CA SER A 61 13.11 7.04 -4.17
C SER A 61 12.90 7.11 -2.65
N GLU A 62 12.56 8.29 -2.13
CA GLU A 62 12.24 8.49 -0.72
C GLU A 62 11.02 7.65 -0.31
N PHE A 63 9.94 7.69 -1.10
CA PHE A 63 8.74 6.92 -0.84
C PHE A 63 9.02 5.41 -0.84
N LYS A 64 9.80 4.91 -1.80
CA LYS A 64 10.24 3.50 -1.83
C LYS A 64 11.04 3.15 -0.57
N ALA A 65 12.00 3.99 -0.18
CA ALA A 65 12.83 3.76 0.99
C ALA A 65 12.00 3.73 2.27
N PHE A 66 11.04 4.65 2.42
CA PHE A 66 10.18 4.76 3.59
C PHE A 66 9.18 3.61 3.68
N THR A 67 8.51 3.27 2.58
CA THR A 67 7.43 2.27 2.58
C THR A 67 7.92 0.84 2.46
N MET A 68 8.96 0.59 1.66
CA MET A 68 9.42 -0.77 1.32
C MET A 68 10.80 -1.11 1.89
N GLY A 69 11.46 -0.15 2.54
CA GLY A 69 12.82 -0.27 3.03
C GLY A 69 13.88 -0.18 1.93
N THR A 70 15.10 0.15 2.32
CA THR A 70 16.27 0.29 1.43
C THR A 70 17.02 -1.02 1.19
N ARG A 71 16.60 -2.12 1.82
CA ARG A 71 17.33 -3.39 1.72
C ARG A 71 17.39 -3.84 0.26
N PRO A 72 18.62 -4.04 -0.28
CA PRO A 72 18.80 -4.66 -1.58
C PRO A 72 18.01 -5.96 -1.59
N LEU A 73 17.30 -6.24 -2.68
CA LEU A 73 16.81 -7.60 -2.86
C LEU A 73 18.03 -8.51 -2.77
N PRO A 74 17.95 -9.65 -2.07
CA PRO A 74 18.88 -10.72 -2.38
C PRO A 74 18.83 -10.91 -3.90
N SER A 75 19.97 -11.22 -4.51
CA SER A 75 20.02 -11.65 -5.91
C SER A 75 19.36 -13.04 -6.00
N ASP A 76 18.09 -13.14 -5.63
CA ASP A 76 17.23 -14.30 -5.76
C ASP A 76 17.08 -14.47 -7.27
N GLY A 77 17.80 -15.45 -7.84
CA GLY A 77 17.98 -15.61 -9.28
C GLY A 77 16.68 -15.49 -10.06
N ALA A 78 16.69 -14.63 -11.09
CA ALA A 78 15.65 -14.46 -12.12
C ALA A 78 14.19 -14.18 -11.67
N GLN A 79 13.83 -14.31 -10.40
CA GLN A 79 12.45 -14.23 -9.96
C GLN A 79 12.06 -12.77 -9.68
N ARG A 80 11.14 -12.24 -10.48
CA ARG A 80 10.56 -10.91 -10.26
C ARG A 80 9.71 -10.96 -8.98
N ILE A 81 10.08 -10.20 -7.96
CA ILE A 81 9.33 -10.06 -6.71
C ILE A 81 8.52 -8.77 -6.76
N VAL A 82 7.20 -8.88 -6.63
CA VAL A 82 6.31 -7.75 -6.42
C VAL A 82 6.48 -7.23 -5.00
N ARG A 83 6.73 -5.94 -4.87
CA ARG A 83 6.79 -5.25 -3.58
C ARG A 83 5.56 -4.38 -3.38
N GLY A 84 5.13 -4.24 -2.13
CA GLY A 84 4.06 -3.32 -1.78
C GLY A 84 4.08 -2.98 -0.30
N PHE A 85 3.08 -2.23 0.11
CA PHE A 85 2.84 -1.84 1.50
C PHE A 85 1.33 -1.79 1.72
N LYS A 86 0.91 -1.79 2.98
CA LYS A 86 -0.47 -1.55 3.36
C LYS A 86 -0.53 -0.19 4.05
N ASP A 87 -1.35 0.73 3.57
CA ASP A 87 -1.67 1.96 4.28
C ASP A 87 -3.16 1.97 4.64
N ILE A 88 -3.47 2.53 5.80
CA ILE A 88 -4.80 2.63 6.39
C ILE A 88 -5.25 4.10 6.54
N ALA A 89 -4.31 5.04 6.39
CA ALA A 89 -4.53 6.46 6.51
C ALA A 89 -3.99 7.16 5.26
N TRP A 90 -4.86 7.41 4.30
CA TRP A 90 -4.49 8.03 3.03
C TRP A 90 -5.53 9.10 2.64
N THR A 91 -5.16 9.99 1.73
CA THR A 91 -6.07 11.00 1.15
C THR A 91 -6.24 10.79 -0.35
N SER A 92 -7.23 11.45 -0.95
CA SER A 92 -7.49 11.32 -2.39
C SER A 92 -6.29 11.75 -3.23
N GLU A 93 -5.60 12.81 -2.79
CA GLU A 93 -4.38 13.36 -3.39
C GLU A 93 -3.24 12.36 -3.33
N ALA A 94 -3.17 11.55 -2.27
CA ALA A 94 -2.16 10.52 -2.15
C ALA A 94 -2.36 9.37 -3.15
N LEU A 95 -3.61 9.04 -3.51
CA LEU A 95 -3.88 8.05 -4.57
C LEU A 95 -3.45 8.57 -5.95
N GLU A 96 -3.66 9.85 -6.21
CA GLU A 96 -3.24 10.50 -7.45
C GLU A 96 -1.71 10.61 -7.54
N MET A 97 -1.06 11.03 -6.45
CA MET A 97 0.40 11.04 -6.34
C MET A 97 0.99 9.66 -6.65
N LEU A 98 0.40 8.57 -6.14
CA LEU A 98 0.87 7.22 -6.47
C LEU A 98 0.78 6.91 -7.96
N ASP A 99 -0.24 7.39 -8.68
CA ASP A 99 -0.36 7.17 -10.13
C ASP A 99 0.72 7.92 -10.91
N VAL A 100 1.15 9.06 -10.40
CA VAL A 100 2.24 9.85 -10.98
C VAL A 100 3.60 9.22 -10.66
N LEU A 101 3.88 8.93 -9.39
CA LEU A 101 5.14 8.36 -8.95
C LEU A 101 5.33 6.93 -9.45
N PHE A 102 4.26 6.16 -9.60
CA PHE A 102 4.29 4.75 -9.97
C PHE A 102 3.21 4.43 -11.02
N PRO A 103 3.42 4.79 -12.30
CA PRO A 103 2.39 4.61 -13.34
C PRO A 103 1.96 3.16 -13.59
N CYS A 104 2.77 2.19 -13.18
CA CYS A 104 2.49 0.75 -13.27
C CYS A 104 2.07 0.14 -11.92
N ASN A 105 1.73 0.97 -10.92
CA ASN A 105 1.27 0.44 -9.64
C ASN A 105 -0.05 -0.33 -9.80
N ARG A 106 -0.29 -1.19 -8.81
CA ARG A 106 -1.56 -1.88 -8.62
C ARG A 106 -2.04 -1.56 -7.20
N LYS A 107 -3.32 -1.24 -7.06
CA LYS A 107 -3.95 -0.84 -5.80
C LYS A 107 -5.01 -1.86 -5.44
N ILE A 108 -5.00 -2.30 -4.19
CA ILE A 108 -6.02 -3.21 -3.66
C ILE A 108 -6.75 -2.45 -2.58
N PHE A 109 -7.99 -2.07 -2.86
CA PHE A 109 -8.86 -1.45 -1.90
C PHE A 109 -9.55 -2.54 -1.08
N ASN A 110 -9.49 -2.38 0.23
CA ASN A 110 -10.08 -3.30 1.17
C ASN A 110 -10.95 -2.51 2.13
N THR A 111 -12.23 -2.86 2.20
CA THR A 111 -13.20 -2.17 3.04
C THR A 111 -13.97 -3.15 3.90
N ARG A 112 -14.29 -2.77 5.14
CA ARG A 112 -15.21 -3.51 5.99
C ARG A 112 -16.57 -2.81 5.95
N ALA A 113 -17.64 -3.55 5.71
CA ALA A 113 -18.99 -2.98 5.76
C ALA A 113 -19.35 -2.49 7.17
N ASN A 114 -18.84 -3.16 8.21
CA ASN A 114 -19.09 -2.82 9.59
C ASN A 114 -18.13 -1.73 10.10
N ALA A 115 -18.59 -0.47 10.07
CA ALA A 115 -17.85 0.69 10.56
C ALA A 115 -17.43 0.59 12.04
N SER A 116 -18.23 -0.09 12.89
CA SER A 116 -17.89 -0.32 14.30
C SER A 116 -16.72 -1.29 14.45
N ALA A 117 -16.74 -2.40 13.70
CA ALA A 117 -15.63 -3.35 13.65
C ALA A 117 -14.37 -2.75 13.00
N GLN A 118 -14.54 -1.77 12.11
CA GLN A 118 -13.44 -1.00 11.55
C GLN A 118 -12.86 0.01 12.56
N ALA A 119 -13.69 0.75 13.29
CA ALA A 119 -13.25 1.67 14.34
C ALA A 119 -12.56 0.94 15.52
N SER A 120 -13.00 -0.30 15.79
CA SER A 120 -12.42 -1.19 16.82
C SER A 120 -11.14 -1.91 16.36
N SER A 121 -10.79 -1.82 15.07
CA SER A 121 -9.48 -2.24 14.56
C SER A 121 -8.38 -1.51 15.34
N LYS A 122 -7.20 -2.13 15.49
CA LYS A 122 -6.08 -1.69 16.36
C LYS A 122 -5.64 -0.22 16.19
N ASP A 123 -6.16 0.53 15.21
CA ASP A 123 -5.98 1.97 15.02
C ASP A 123 -6.41 2.82 16.21
N ALA A 124 -7.45 2.43 16.96
CA ALA A 124 -7.80 3.14 18.18
C ALA A 124 -6.71 3.01 19.26
N ALA A 125 -5.97 1.89 19.28
CA ALA A 125 -4.94 1.59 20.27
C ALA A 125 -3.57 2.25 19.96
N PHE A 126 -3.31 2.64 18.71
CA PHE A 126 -2.08 3.33 18.30
C PHE A 126 -2.22 4.86 18.24
N ALA A 127 -3.36 5.42 18.66
CA ALA A 127 -3.53 6.85 18.86
C ALA A 127 -2.69 7.29 20.08
N THR A 128 -1.42 7.60 19.87
CA THR A 128 -0.69 8.38 20.88
C THR A 128 -1.21 9.83 20.83
N PRO A 129 -1.50 10.47 21.98
CA PRO A 129 -2.05 11.83 22.01
C PRO A 129 -1.15 12.92 21.38
N ALA A 130 0.10 12.60 21.06
CA ALA A 130 1.13 13.57 20.70
C ALA A 130 1.24 13.87 19.19
N VAL A 131 0.57 13.09 18.33
CA VAL A 131 0.58 13.35 16.87
C VAL A 131 -0.87 13.60 16.42
N PRO A 132 -1.26 14.86 16.18
CA PRO A 132 -2.53 15.15 15.51
C PRO A 132 -2.56 14.37 14.20
N ARG A 133 -3.50 13.45 14.03
CA ARG A 133 -3.67 12.71 12.77
C ARG A 133 -4.15 13.71 11.72
N PRO A 134 -3.37 14.07 10.70
CA PRO A 134 -3.80 15.06 9.71
C PRO A 134 -4.80 14.48 8.69
N VAL A 135 -5.15 13.20 8.83
CA VAL A 135 -5.84 12.41 7.81
C VAL A 135 -7.21 12.04 8.32
N SER A 136 -8.24 12.23 7.50
CA SER A 136 -9.55 11.67 7.79
C SER A 136 -9.42 10.14 7.76
N THR A 137 -9.24 9.51 8.92
CA THR A 137 -9.59 8.10 9.11
C THR A 137 -11.11 7.90 9.04
N ASP A 138 -11.86 8.97 8.78
CA ASP A 138 -13.28 8.94 8.52
C ASP A 138 -13.54 8.17 7.22
N LEU A 139 -14.01 6.94 7.40
CA LEU A 139 -14.42 6.06 6.33
C LEU A 139 -15.48 6.71 5.44
N ALA A 140 -16.34 7.57 5.99
CA ALA A 140 -17.38 8.26 5.23
C ALA A 140 -16.78 9.23 4.19
N VAL A 141 -15.57 9.73 4.42
CA VAL A 141 -14.85 10.59 3.49
C VAL A 141 -14.00 9.76 2.52
N MET A 142 -13.20 8.82 3.04
CA MET A 142 -12.26 8.05 2.20
C MET A 142 -12.96 7.11 1.22
N LEU A 143 -14.07 6.47 1.63
CA LEU A 143 -14.72 5.42 0.85
C LEU A 143 -15.27 5.93 -0.50
N PRO A 144 -15.99 7.07 -0.57
CA PRO A 144 -16.37 7.67 -1.85
C PRO A 144 -15.17 7.94 -2.78
N HIS A 145 -14.05 8.44 -2.26
CA HIS A 145 -12.86 8.70 -3.07
C HIS A 145 -12.24 7.42 -3.62
N ALA A 146 -12.09 6.37 -2.80
CA ALA A 146 -11.60 5.07 -3.26
C ALA A 146 -12.51 4.48 -4.36
N ARG A 147 -13.83 4.55 -4.17
CA ARG A 147 -14.81 4.06 -5.16
C ARG A 147 -14.73 4.86 -6.45
N ALA A 148 -14.67 6.19 -6.38
CA ALA A 148 -14.53 7.05 -7.55
C ALA A 148 -13.23 6.75 -8.32
N HIS A 149 -12.12 6.54 -7.60
CA HIS A 149 -10.83 6.17 -8.20
C HIS A 149 -10.91 4.83 -8.92
N HIS A 150 -11.46 3.80 -8.27
CA HIS A 150 -11.62 2.47 -8.86
C HIS A 150 -12.54 2.50 -10.09
N GLU A 151 -13.64 3.25 -10.02
CA GLU A 151 -14.56 3.40 -11.15
C GLU A 151 -13.92 4.15 -12.32
N ARG A 152 -13.10 5.16 -12.05
CA ARG A 152 -12.30 5.85 -13.08
C ARG A 152 -11.35 4.89 -13.80
N ASP A 153 -10.64 4.05 -13.06
CA ASP A 153 -9.76 3.04 -13.66
C ASP A 153 -10.56 2.07 -14.55
N ARG A 154 -11.73 1.62 -14.09
CA ARG A 154 -12.63 0.76 -14.86
C ARG A 154 -13.10 1.42 -16.15
N LEU A 155 -13.57 2.67 -16.07
CA LEU A 155 -14.11 3.42 -17.21
C LEU A 155 -13.04 3.79 -18.25
N THR A 156 -11.79 3.95 -17.81
CA THR A 156 -10.65 4.27 -18.70
C THR A 156 -9.94 3.05 -19.27
N GLY A 157 -10.45 1.83 -19.04
CA GLY A 157 -9.83 0.59 -19.52
C GLY A 157 -8.60 0.15 -18.72
N HIS A 158 -8.35 0.77 -17.57
CA HIS A 158 -7.24 0.46 -16.67
C HIS A 158 -7.68 -0.47 -15.52
N THR A 159 -8.53 -1.46 -15.79
CA THR A 159 -9.02 -2.42 -14.77
C THR A 159 -7.91 -3.23 -14.09
N TRP A 160 -6.71 -3.27 -14.69
CA TRP A 160 -5.51 -3.86 -14.11
C TRP A 160 -4.89 -3.02 -12.97
N ARG A 161 -5.28 -1.74 -12.81
CA ARG A 161 -4.71 -0.82 -11.81
C ARG A 161 -5.33 -0.96 -10.44
N SER A 162 -6.62 -1.26 -10.34
CA SER A 162 -7.29 -1.36 -9.05
C SER A 162 -8.19 -2.59 -8.92
N HIS A 163 -8.16 -3.18 -7.72
CA HIS A 163 -9.01 -4.29 -7.32
C HIS A 163 -9.73 -3.95 -6.02
N TRP A 164 -10.96 -4.44 -5.88
CA TRP A 164 -11.80 -4.18 -4.72
C TRP A 164 -12.12 -5.45 -3.95
N ILE A 165 -11.94 -5.43 -2.64
CA ILE A 165 -12.32 -6.50 -1.73
C ILE A 165 -13.21 -5.92 -0.64
N GLU A 166 -14.44 -6.41 -0.57
CA GLU A 166 -15.38 -6.08 0.48
C GLU A 166 -15.39 -7.19 1.53
N LEU A 167 -15.05 -6.85 2.77
CA LEU A 167 -15.03 -7.78 3.89
C LEU A 167 -16.44 -7.85 4.48
N GLY A 168 -17.01 -9.05 4.42
CA GLY A 168 -18.22 -9.40 5.14
C GLY A 168 -17.96 -9.59 6.63
N ASP A 169 -19.03 -9.92 7.36
CA ASP A 169 -18.97 -10.17 8.80
C ASP A 169 -18.17 -11.44 9.14
N ASP A 170 -18.08 -12.39 8.22
CA ASP A 170 -17.26 -13.61 8.30
C ASP A 170 -15.77 -13.36 7.98
N GLY A 171 -15.41 -12.12 7.63
CA GLY A 171 -14.05 -11.71 7.34
C GLY A 171 -13.64 -11.98 5.89
N PHE A 172 -12.40 -12.43 5.69
CA PHE A 172 -11.92 -12.77 4.35
C PHE A 172 -12.23 -14.22 4.01
N THR A 173 -12.64 -14.46 2.77
CA THR A 173 -12.81 -15.81 2.23
C THR A 173 -11.68 -16.20 1.29
N THR A 174 -11.45 -17.51 1.10
CA THR A 174 -10.51 -18.01 0.09
C THR A 174 -10.89 -17.57 -1.32
N SER A 175 -12.20 -17.53 -1.63
CA SER A 175 -12.72 -17.08 -2.93
C SER A 175 -12.24 -15.67 -3.28
N GLN A 176 -12.32 -14.74 -2.33
CA GLN A 176 -11.85 -13.36 -2.54
C GLN A 176 -10.36 -13.29 -2.83
N PHE A 177 -9.53 -14.05 -2.11
CA PHE A 177 -8.09 -14.07 -2.39
C PHE A 177 -7.75 -14.77 -3.71
N ASN A 178 -8.50 -15.79 -4.11
CA ASN A 178 -8.30 -16.45 -5.40
C ASN A 178 -8.71 -15.54 -6.57
N ASN A 179 -9.79 -14.76 -6.42
CA ASN A 179 -10.15 -13.73 -7.38
C ASN A 179 -9.06 -12.65 -7.49
N LEU A 180 -8.46 -12.28 -6.36
CA LEU A 180 -7.33 -11.36 -6.33
C LEU A 180 -6.09 -11.95 -7.02
N LEU A 181 -5.75 -13.23 -6.79
CA LEU A 181 -4.63 -13.89 -7.47
C LEU A 181 -4.82 -13.88 -8.98
N SER A 182 -6.01 -14.27 -9.45
CA SER A 182 -6.30 -14.26 -10.89
C SER A 182 -6.24 -12.84 -11.47
N TRP A 183 -6.74 -11.83 -10.75
CA TRP A 183 -6.55 -10.42 -11.14
C TRP A 183 -5.08 -10.01 -11.19
N LEU A 184 -4.24 -10.59 -10.33
CA LEU A 184 -2.80 -10.35 -10.35
C LEU A 184 -2.08 -11.10 -11.49
N GLY A 185 -2.77 -11.99 -12.22
CA GLY A 185 -2.22 -12.84 -13.28
C GLY A 185 -1.67 -14.17 -12.77
N GLU A 186 -2.07 -14.61 -11.57
CA GLU A 186 -1.71 -15.89 -10.99
C GLU A 186 -2.89 -16.86 -11.07
N ASP A 187 -2.81 -17.78 -12.03
CA ASP A 187 -3.84 -18.82 -12.24
C ASP A 187 -3.31 -20.24 -11.92
N SER A 188 -2.01 -20.38 -11.64
CA SER A 188 -1.35 -21.67 -11.39
C SER A 188 -1.35 -22.07 -9.91
N CYS A 189 -1.72 -21.17 -9.00
CA CYS A 189 -1.93 -21.47 -7.59
C CYS A 189 -3.25 -20.92 -7.04
N ARG A 190 -3.64 -21.43 -5.87
CA ARG A 190 -4.82 -20.98 -5.14
C ARG A 190 -4.64 -21.12 -3.64
N PHE A 191 -5.30 -20.24 -2.89
CA PHE A 191 -5.51 -20.37 -1.46
C PHE A 191 -6.50 -21.50 -1.16
N THR A 192 -6.12 -22.41 -0.26
CA THR A 192 -6.93 -23.51 0.27
C THR A 192 -7.56 -23.17 1.61
N GLY A 193 -7.08 -22.13 2.28
CA GLY A 193 -7.59 -21.67 3.57
C GLY A 193 -7.23 -20.22 3.86
N VAL A 194 -7.81 -19.70 4.95
CA VAL A 194 -7.58 -18.36 5.47
C VAL A 194 -7.24 -18.46 6.95
N ILE A 195 -6.12 -17.85 7.37
CA ILE A 195 -5.78 -17.70 8.79
C ILE A 195 -6.15 -16.30 9.25
N HIS A 196 -6.94 -16.23 10.32
CA HIS A 196 -7.28 -15.01 11.03
C HIS A 196 -6.44 -14.88 12.29
N SER A 197 -5.39 -14.06 12.26
CA SER A 197 -4.49 -13.84 13.41
C SER A 197 -5.17 -13.25 14.65
N ASN A 198 -6.44 -12.85 14.57
CA ASN A 198 -7.22 -12.29 15.68
C ASN A 198 -8.49 -13.12 16.01
N ALA A 199 -8.65 -14.34 15.49
CA ALA A 199 -9.83 -15.15 15.82
C ALA A 199 -9.79 -15.63 17.30
N PRO A 200 -10.91 -15.62 18.03
CA PRO A 200 -10.96 -16.15 19.39
C PRO A 200 -10.57 -17.63 19.39
N GLY A 201 -9.52 -17.99 20.15
CA GLY A 201 -8.97 -19.34 20.19
C GLY A 201 -7.81 -19.60 19.22
N ALA A 202 -7.50 -18.68 18.30
CA ALA A 202 -6.18 -18.66 17.68
C ALA A 202 -5.19 -18.29 18.79
N GLY A 203 -4.26 -19.21 19.11
CA GLY A 203 -3.32 -19.04 20.21
C GLY A 203 -2.75 -17.63 20.26
N SER A 204 -2.69 -17.07 21.47
CA SER A 204 -2.20 -15.74 21.77
C SER A 204 -0.70 -15.61 21.47
N GLU A 205 -0.34 -15.53 20.20
CA GLU A 205 0.96 -15.12 19.69
C GLU A 205 0.75 -13.96 18.69
N GLY A 206 0.29 -12.81 19.18
CA GLY A 206 0.01 -11.67 18.30
C GLY A 206 -0.40 -10.38 19.00
N GLY A 207 0.02 -10.18 20.25
CA GLY A 207 0.00 -8.87 20.89
C GLY A 207 1.07 -7.97 20.26
N ALA A 208 0.67 -6.79 19.80
CA ALA A 208 1.52 -5.65 19.45
C ALA A 208 2.85 -5.98 18.74
N GLY A 209 2.80 -6.15 17.42
CA GLY A 209 3.98 -6.31 16.56
C GLY A 209 3.52 -6.80 15.21
N GLY A 210 4.30 -6.60 14.15
CA GLY A 210 4.01 -7.18 12.85
C GLY A 210 3.82 -8.69 12.92
N PHE A 211 3.57 -9.34 11.79
CA PHE A 211 4.00 -10.74 11.66
C PHE A 211 5.43 -10.79 12.19
N ASN A 212 5.62 -11.32 13.40
CA ASN A 212 6.96 -11.51 13.92
C ASN A 212 7.58 -12.39 12.84
N ASN A 213 8.69 -11.93 12.26
CA ASN A 213 9.43 -12.64 11.23
C ASN A 213 10.06 -13.94 11.78
N THR A 214 9.43 -14.57 12.77
CA THR A 214 9.68 -15.96 13.11
C THR A 214 9.22 -16.79 11.92
N ALA A 215 10.15 -17.55 11.36
CA ALA A 215 9.94 -18.36 10.15
C ALA A 215 8.74 -19.33 10.23
N GLY A 216 8.20 -19.59 11.43
CA GLY A 216 7.01 -20.42 11.64
C GLY A 216 5.73 -19.83 11.03
N SER A 217 5.43 -18.54 11.28
CA SER A 217 4.17 -17.94 10.82
C SER A 217 4.07 -17.83 9.28
N TRP A 218 5.20 -17.61 8.62
CA TRP A 218 5.28 -17.60 7.16
C TRP A 218 5.19 -19.00 6.56
N ARG A 219 5.75 -20.02 7.21
CA ARG A 219 5.60 -21.42 6.79
C ARG A 219 4.16 -21.87 6.88
N ASP A 220 3.48 -21.54 7.98
CA ASP A 220 2.06 -21.89 8.16
C ASP A 220 1.16 -21.19 7.14
N ALA A 221 1.47 -19.93 6.82
CA ALA A 221 0.76 -19.20 5.76
C ALA A 221 1.05 -19.73 4.36
N ALA A 222 2.29 -20.16 4.07
CA ALA A 222 2.65 -20.77 2.78
C ALA A 222 1.98 -22.13 2.56
N ASN A 223 1.70 -22.88 3.63
CA ASN A 223 0.94 -24.14 3.57
C ASN A 223 -0.53 -23.95 3.16
N LEU A 224 -1.05 -22.71 3.17
CA LEU A 224 -2.39 -22.40 2.66
C LEU A 224 -2.42 -22.21 1.15
N LEU A 225 -1.30 -22.29 0.45
CA LEU A 225 -1.25 -22.24 -1.01
C LEU A 225 -1.13 -23.66 -1.57
N SER A 226 -1.83 -23.90 -2.67
CA SER A 226 -1.72 -25.14 -3.45
C SER A 226 -1.48 -24.81 -4.92
N GLY A 227 -0.76 -25.67 -5.61
CA GLY A 227 -0.37 -25.47 -7.01
C GLY A 227 1.04 -24.88 -7.17
N ASN A 228 1.38 -24.49 -8.40
CA ASN A 228 2.65 -23.87 -8.71
C ASN A 228 2.49 -22.35 -8.58
N CYS A 229 3.07 -21.72 -7.56
CA CYS A 229 2.90 -20.30 -7.30
C CYS A 229 3.99 -19.51 -8.03
N SER A 230 3.72 -19.04 -9.24
CA SER A 230 4.65 -18.18 -9.98
C SER A 230 3.90 -17.01 -10.62
N LEU A 231 4.07 -15.83 -10.05
CA LEU A 231 3.42 -14.66 -10.60
C LEU A 231 4.06 -14.31 -11.94
N GLN A 232 3.29 -14.45 -13.03
CA GLN A 232 3.70 -13.95 -14.33
C GLN A 232 3.38 -12.46 -14.36
N VAL A 233 4.40 -11.62 -14.13
CA VAL A 233 4.27 -10.17 -14.36
C VAL A 233 4.20 -9.96 -15.87
N VAL A 234 2.98 -9.87 -16.39
CA VAL A 234 2.68 -9.44 -17.77
C VAL A 234 3.08 -7.97 -17.94
#